data_AF-A0A967PC50-F1
#
_entry.id   AF-A0A967PC50-F1
#
_cell.length_a   1.000
_cell.length_b   1.000
_cell.length_c   1.000
_cell.angle_alpha   90.00
_cell.angle_beta   90.00
_cell.angle_gamma   90.00
#
_symmetry.space_group_name_H-M   'P 1'
#
loop_
_entity.id
_entity.type
_entity.pdbx_description
1 polymer ?
#
loop_
_entity_poly.entity_id
_entity_poly.type
_entity_poly.pdbx_seq_one_letter_code
_entity_poly.pdbx_strand_id
1 'polypeptide(L)' 'MSNKGILDIRHLASDDTCLMRSLLNLFGDAFEDIEIYCSAQPSGEYLRSLLAKDYFIVLVALKDEEVVGG' A
#
# COMPACT_ATOMS: atom_id res chain seq x y z
N MET A 1 11.99 18.06 18.23
CA MET A 1 10.55 17.92 18.54
C MET A 1 9.99 16.85 17.61
N SER A 2 9.64 15.67 18.10
CA SER A 2 9.01 14.65 17.24
C SER A 2 7.62 15.14 16.88
N ASN A 3 7.40 15.50 15.61
CA ASN A 3 6.07 15.70 15.08
C ASN A 3 5.37 14.34 15.06
N LYS A 4 4.53 14.11 16.07
CA LYS A 4 3.72 12.91 16.23
C LYS A 4 2.47 13.10 15.36
N GLY A 5 2.67 13.10 14.04
CA GLY A 5 1.59 13.13 13.04
C GLY A 5 0.56 12.05 13.32
N ILE A 6 -0.68 12.27 12.86
CA ILE A 6 -1.79 11.35 13.16
C ILE A 6 -1.51 10.04 12.43
N LEU A 7 -1.54 8.94 13.18
CA LEU A 7 -1.43 7.59 12.63
C LEU A 7 -2.83 6.98 12.51
N ASP A 8 -3.19 6.58 11.30
CA ASP A 8 -4.44 5.87 10.98
C ASP A 8 -4.10 4.48 10.43
N ILE A 9 -4.94 3.48 10.76
CA ILE A 9 -4.84 2.14 10.18
C ILE A 9 -6.07 1.91 9.33
N ARG A 10 -5.85 1.69 8.03
CA ARG A 10 -6.93 1.51 7.05
C ARG A 10 -6.89 0.12 6.43
N HIS A 11 -8.04 -0.54 6.41
CA HIS A 11 -8.26 -1.71 5.56
C HIS A 11 -8.63 -1.23 4.16
N LEU A 12 -7.87 -1.65 3.15
CA LEU A 12 -8.08 -1.21 1.77
C LEU A 12 -9.33 -1.87 1.16
N ALA A 13 -10.17 -1.06 0.53
CA ALA A 13 -11.25 -1.50 -0.33
C ALA A 13 -10.77 -1.69 -1.78
N SER A 14 -11.63 -2.27 -2.63
CA SER A 14 -11.30 -2.54 -4.04
C SER A 14 -10.86 -1.30 -4.83
N ASP A 15 -11.39 -0.12 -4.47
CA ASP A 15 -11.12 1.12 -5.19
C ASP A 15 -9.84 1.84 -4.67
N ASP A 16 -9.23 1.36 -3.58
CA ASP A 16 -8.02 1.95 -2.99
C ASP A 16 -6.71 1.54 -3.70
N THR A 17 -6.78 1.34 -5.03
CA THR A 17 -5.64 0.88 -5.84
C THR A 17 -4.43 1.83 -5.78
N CYS A 18 -4.64 3.12 -5.55
CA CYS A 18 -3.56 4.08 -5.34
C CYS A 18 -2.78 3.82 -4.04
N LEU A 19 -3.48 3.55 -2.94
CA LEU A 19 -2.84 3.21 -1.66
C LEU A 19 -2.09 1.87 -1.74
N MET A 20 -2.64 0.91 -2.49
CA MET A 20 -1.94 -0.35 -2.75
C MET A 20 -0.62 -0.14 -3.51
N ARG A 21 -0.58 0.76 -4.51
CA ARG A 21 0.67 1.10 -5.21
C ARG A 21 1.69 1.79 -4.30
N SER A 22 1.23 2.70 -3.44
CA SER A 22 2.10 3.33 -2.45
C SER A 22 2.70 2.31 -1.48
N LEU A 23 1.92 1.31 -1.05
CA LEU A 23 2.41 0.21 -0.22
C LEU A 23 3.44 -0.66 -0.96
N LEU A 24 3.20 -1.00 -2.24
CA LEU A 24 4.17 -1.77 -3.04
C LEU A 24 5.50 -1.01 -3.23
N ASN A 25 5.45 0.30 -3.44
CA ASN A 25 6.65 1.12 -3.51
C ASN A 25 7.40 1.12 -2.17
N LEU A 26 6.68 1.26 -1.04
CA LEU A 26 7.26 1.18 0.29
C LEU A 26 7.94 -0.17 0.54
N PHE A 27 7.36 -1.28 0.08
CA PHE A 27 8.03 -2.59 0.16
C PHE A 27 9.30 -2.67 -0.68
N GLY A 28 9.31 -2.07 -1.87
CA GLY A 28 10.54 -1.98 -2.68
C GLY A 28 11.67 -1.27 -1.94
N ASP A 29 11.36 -0.16 -1.27
CA ASP A 29 12.33 0.60 -0.47
C ASP A 29 12.72 -0.15 0.82
N ALA A 30 11.75 -0.67 1.57
CA ALA A 30 11.97 -1.30 2.87
C ALA A 30 12.67 -2.67 2.78
N PHE A 31 12.48 -3.39 1.67
CA PHE A 31 13.14 -4.68 1.42
C PHE A 31 14.37 -4.55 0.51
N GLU A 32 14.78 -3.32 0.16
CA GLU A 32 15.91 -3.03 -0.73
C GLU A 32 15.82 -3.73 -2.10
N ASP A 33 14.60 -4.01 -2.56
CA ASP A 33 14.32 -4.79 -3.78
C ASP A 33 13.31 -4.07 -4.70
N ILE A 34 13.69 -2.86 -5.08
CA ILE A 34 12.89 -1.99 -5.95
C ILE A 34 12.59 -2.68 -7.30
N GLU A 35 13.52 -3.48 -7.82
CA GLU A 35 13.33 -4.17 -9.11
C GLU A 35 12.18 -5.17 -9.04
N ILE A 36 12.05 -5.98 -7.99
CA ILE A 36 10.96 -6.95 -7.88
C ILE A 36 9.61 -6.26 -7.60
N TYR A 37 9.58 -5.22 -6.76
CA TYR A 37 8.31 -4.62 -6.32
C TYR A 37 7.79 -3.49 -7.22
N CYS A 38 8.66 -2.84 -8.00
CA CYS A 38 8.27 -1.63 -8.75
C CYS A 38 8.34 -1.78 -10.28
N SER A 39 9.19 -2.66 -10.82
CA SER A 39 9.44 -2.71 -12.28
C SER A 39 8.27 -3.29 -13.10
N ALA A 40 7.44 -4.14 -12.50
CA ALA A 40 6.33 -4.82 -13.17
C ALA A 40 5.07 -4.87 -12.29
N GLN A 41 4.69 -3.75 -11.68
CA GLN A 41 3.48 -3.71 -10.87
C GLN A 41 2.25 -4.11 -11.69
N PRO A 42 1.31 -4.89 -11.10
CA PRO A 42 0.10 -5.29 -11.80
C PRO A 42 -0.73 -4.10 -12.30
N SER A 43 -1.57 -4.34 -13.30
CA SER A 43 -2.51 -3.34 -13.81
C SER A 43 -3.47 -2.86 -12.72
N GLY A 44 -4.05 -1.67 -12.88
CA GLY A 44 -5.06 -1.16 -11.95
C GLY A 44 -6.28 -2.09 -11.84
N GLU A 45 -6.71 -2.67 -12.96
CA GLU A 45 -7.82 -3.63 -13.00
C GLU A 45 -7.51 -4.91 -12.21
N TYR A 46 -6.27 -5.40 -12.32
CA TYR A 46 -5.82 -6.55 -11.55
C TYR A 46 -5.82 -6.23 -10.05
N LEU A 47 -5.22 -5.10 -9.64
CA LEU A 47 -5.18 -4.70 -8.23
C LEU A 47 -6.58 -4.54 -7.64
N ARG A 48 -7.50 -3.90 -8.37
CA ARG A 48 -8.90 -3.77 -7.98
C ARG A 48 -9.57 -5.13 -7.77
N SER A 49 -9.35 -6.04 -8.72
CA SER A 49 -9.91 -7.40 -8.66
C SER A 49 -9.32 -8.23 -7.53
N LEU A 50 -8.04 -8.01 -7.20
CA LEU A 50 -7.35 -8.66 -6.09
C LEU A 50 -7.86 -8.15 -4.74
N LEU A 51 -7.99 -6.84 -4.57
CA LEU A 51 -8.52 -6.19 -3.36
C LEU A 51 -10.01 -6.47 -3.12
N ALA A 52 -10.77 -6.81 -4.16
CA ALA A 52 -12.17 -7.19 -4.02
C ALA A 52 -12.38 -8.61 -3.44
N LYS A 53 -11.31 -9.38 -3.19
CA LYS A 53 -11.42 -10.76 -2.72
C LYS A 53 -11.52 -10.81 -1.20
N ASP A 54 -12.52 -11.53 -0.70
CA ASP A 54 -12.77 -11.69 0.75
C ASP A 54 -11.59 -12.27 1.54
N TYR A 55 -10.67 -12.97 0.87
CA TYR A 55 -9.50 -13.60 1.48
C TYR A 55 -8.20 -12.81 1.30
N PHE A 56 -8.21 -11.71 0.56
CA PHE A 56 -7.03 -10.88 0.33
C PHE A 56 -7.16 -9.58 1.14
N ILE A 57 -6.56 -9.60 2.32
CA ILE A 57 -6.69 -8.51 3.30
C ILE A 57 -5.42 -7.66 3.26
N VAL A 58 -5.58 -6.35 3.03
CA VAL A 58 -4.47 -5.39 3.03
C VAL A 58 -4.76 -4.29 4.03
N LEU A 59 -3.87 -4.13 5.00
CA LEU A 59 -3.88 -3.01 5.94
C LEU A 59 -2.79 -2.03 5.55
N VAL A 60 -3.05 -0.74 5.67
CA VAL A 60 -2.02 0.30 5.54
C VAL A 60 -1.99 1.17 6.78
N ALA A 61 -0.79 1.52 7.21
CA ALA A 61 -0.55 2.57 8.19
C ALA A 61 -0.33 3.89 7.44
N LEU A 62 -1.16 4.89 7.74
CA LEU A 62 -1.11 6.22 7.15
C LEU A 62 -0.61 7.21 8.20
N LYS A 63 0.40 8.01 7.84
CA LYS A 63 0.82 9.19 8.62
C LYS A 63 0.62 10.43 7.76
N ASP A 64 -0.30 11.30 8.15
CA ASP A 64 -0.60 12.53 7.42
C ASP A 64 -0.86 12.26 5.90
N GLU A 65 -1.64 11.20 5.60
CA GLU A 65 -1.97 10.67 4.25
C GLU A 65 -0.85 9.92 3.50
N GLU A 66 0.34 9.80 4.07
CA GLU A 66 1.45 9.02 3.50
C GLU A 66 1.42 7.57 4.02
N VAL A 67 1.58 6.59 3.13
CA VAL A 67 1.71 5.18 3.51
C VAL A 67 3.08 4.96 4.15
N VAL A 68 3.10 4.59 5.43
CA VAL A 68 4.32 4.36 6.22
C VAL A 68 4.48 2.89 6.67
N GLY A 69 3.53 2.02 6.29
CA GLY A 69 3.59 0.58 6.56
C GLY A 69 2.34 -0.16 6.06
N GLY A 70 2.38 -1.50 6.07
CA GLY A 70 1.27 -2.38 5.74
C GLY A 70 1.66 -3.86 5.78
#